data_AF-A0A7N2N1F0-F1
#
_entry.id   AF-A0A7N2N1F0-F1
#
_cell.length_a   1.000
_cell.length_b   1.000
_cell.length_c   1.000
_cell.angle_alpha   90.00
_cell.angle_beta   90.00
_cell.angle_gamma   90.00
#
_symmetry.space_group_name_H-M   'P 1'
#
loop_
_entity.id
_entity.type
_entity.pdbx_description
1 polymer ?
#
loop_
_entity_poly.entity_id
_entity_poly.type
_entity_poly.pdbx_seq_one_letter_code
_entity_poly.pdbx_strand_id
1 'polypeptide(L)'
;MDLPQIMLESDALSAILAINHGNFEGEAGHLVEGILQTKALFSCCSFSYLKRDYNMVAHKLAQFAKSNLCSHVWKGVTPPFVSHLIVSDLEPHAGGSLL
;
A
#
# COMPACT_ATOMS: atom_id res chain seq x y z
N MET A 1 9.08 12.13 -13.71
CA MET A 1 8.63 10.73 -13.83
C MET A 1 7.16 10.76 -13.48
N ASP A 2 6.31 10.86 -14.49
CA ASP A 2 4.87 10.78 -14.28
C ASP A 2 4.49 9.29 -14.32
N LEU A 3 3.86 8.78 -13.27
CA LEU A 3 3.23 7.45 -13.28
C LEU A 3 1.79 7.66 -13.75
N PRO A 4 1.44 7.45 -15.03
CA PRO A 4 0.11 7.74 -15.54
C PRO A 4 -0.95 6.75 -15.01
N GLN A 5 -0.52 5.53 -14.66
CA GLN A 5 -1.37 4.46 -14.20
C GLN A 5 -0.80 3.85 -12.93
N ILE A 6 -1.60 3.82 -11.86
CA ILE A 6 -1.20 3.25 -10.58
C ILE A 6 -2.29 2.34 -10.00
N MET A 7 -1.86 1.33 -9.28
CA MET A 7 -2.71 0.50 -8.43
C MET A 7 -2.16 0.60 -7.02
N LEU A 8 -3.01 1.03 -6.08
CA LEU A 8 -2.68 1.06 -4.66
C LEU A 8 -3.29 -0.14 -3.97
N GLU A 9 -2.50 -0.74 -3.10
CA GLU A 9 -2.77 -2.01 -2.46
C GLU A 9 -2.70 -1.83 -0.94
N SER A 10 -3.71 -2.33 -0.23
CA SER A 10 -3.74 -2.28 1.24
C SER A 10 -4.41 -3.50 1.86
N ASP A 11 -3.97 -3.90 3.05
CA ASP A 11 -4.63 -4.91 3.89
C ASP A 11 -5.71 -4.31 4.81
N ALA A 12 -5.98 -3.00 4.71
CA ALA A 12 -7.04 -2.33 5.44
C ALA A 12 -8.36 -2.35 4.64
N LEU A 13 -9.12 -3.46 4.76
CA LEU A 13 -10.38 -3.65 4.03
C LEU A 13 -11.37 -2.48 4.20
N SER A 14 -11.51 -1.97 5.42
CA SER A 14 -12.40 -0.83 5.71
C SER A 14 -11.99 0.43 4.95
N ALA A 15 -10.69 0.71 4.86
CA ALA A 15 -10.18 1.86 4.12
C ALA A 15 -10.41 1.69 2.62
N ILE A 16 -10.13 0.52 2.06
CA ILE A 16 -10.37 0.21 0.63
C ILE A 16 -11.85 0.38 0.29
N LEU A 17 -12.76 -0.14 1.12
CA LEU A 17 -14.20 0.00 0.91
C LEU A 17 -14.64 1.47 0.98
N ALA A 18 -14.15 2.23 1.97
CA ALA A 18 -14.49 3.64 2.10
C ALA A 18 -14.03 4.45 0.88
N ILE A 19 -12.81 4.21 0.38
CA ILE A 19 -12.28 4.87 -0.81
C ILE A 19 -13.07 4.49 -2.07
N ASN A 20 -13.32 3.19 -2.27
CA ASN A 20 -14.01 2.71 -3.48
C ASN A 20 -15.48 3.15 -3.53
N HIS A 21 -16.14 3.32 -2.38
CA HIS A 21 -17.51 3.82 -2.32
C HIS A 21 -17.61 5.35 -2.20
N GLY A 22 -16.48 6.05 -2.04
CA GLY A 22 -16.49 7.48 -1.75
C GLY A 22 -17.21 7.83 -0.44
N ASN A 23 -17.06 7.00 0.59
CA ASN A 23 -17.68 7.22 1.88
C ASN A 23 -16.83 8.17 2.73
N PHE A 24 -17.36 9.37 2.99
CA PHE A 24 -16.73 10.43 3.79
C PHE A 24 -17.23 10.47 5.24
N GLU A 25 -18.02 9.49 5.67
CA GLU A 25 -18.57 9.48 7.02
C GLU A 25 -17.54 9.02 8.06
N GLY A 26 -17.71 9.50 9.29
CA GLY A 26 -16.88 9.12 10.42
C GLY A 26 -15.54 9.85 10.52
N GLU A 27 -14.75 9.46 11.52
CA GLU A 27 -13.53 10.18 11.91
C GLU A 27 -12.45 10.25 10.82
N ALA A 28 -12.46 9.31 9.87
CA ALA A 28 -11.49 9.23 8.78
C ALA A 28 -11.97 9.85 7.45
N GLY A 29 -13.16 10.46 7.41
CA GLY A 29 -13.77 10.97 6.17
C GLY A 29 -12.90 11.96 5.39
N HIS A 30 -12.24 12.87 6.11
CA HIS A 30 -11.31 13.86 5.54
C HIS A 30 -10.07 13.20 4.89
N LEU A 31 -9.63 12.04 5.38
CA LEU A 31 -8.56 11.28 4.74
C LEU A 31 -9.02 10.67 3.42
N VAL A 32 -10.24 10.13 3.38
CA VAL A 32 -10.84 9.58 2.14
C VAL A 32 -11.00 10.67 1.09
N GLU A 33 -11.46 11.86 1.49
CA GLU A 33 -11.55 13.03 0.61
C GLU A 33 -10.18 13.40 0.02
N GLY A 34 -9.14 13.54 0.86
CA GLY A 34 -7.79 13.85 0.40
C GLY A 34 -7.22 12.79 -0.56
N ILE A 35 -7.49 11.50 -0.31
CA ILE A 35 -7.10 10.41 -1.19
C ILE A 35 -7.79 10.52 -2.56
N LEU A 36 -9.10 10.81 -2.60
CA LEU A 36 -9.84 10.94 -3.85
C LEU A 36 -9.46 12.18 -4.65
N GLN A 37 -9.13 13.29 -3.99
CA GLN A 37 -8.56 14.47 -4.66
C GLN A 37 -7.20 14.15 -5.29
N THR A 38 -6.35 13.41 -4.57
CA THR A 38 -5.03 12.97 -5.08
C THR A 38 -5.19 11.96 -6.22
N LYS A 39 -6.17 11.05 -6.14
CA LYS A 39 -6.51 10.09 -7.19
C LYS A 39 -6.80 10.79 -8.53
N ALA A 40 -7.47 11.94 -8.51
CA ALA A 40 -7.82 12.70 -9.72
C ALA A 40 -6.61 13.26 -10.48
N LEU A 41 -5.42 13.26 -9.87
CA LEU A 41 -4.17 13.68 -10.51
C LEU A 41 -3.59 12.61 -11.44
N PHE A 42 -4.07 11.36 -11.35
CA PHE A 42 -3.61 10.24 -12.16
C PHE A 42 -4.60 9.95 -13.29
N SER A 43 -4.09 9.54 -14.46
CA SER A 43 -4.94 9.15 -15.59
C SER A 43 -5.71 7.86 -15.31
N CYS A 44 -5.09 6.93 -14.59
CA CYS A 44 -5.73 5.72 -14.06
C CYS A 44 -5.22 5.45 -12.64
N CYS A 45 -6.13 5.32 -11.68
CA CYS A 45 -5.79 4.98 -10.30
C CYS A 45 -6.86 4.07 -9.70
N SER A 46 -6.46 2.89 -9.24
CA SER A 46 -7.31 1.89 -8.61
C SER A 46 -6.81 1.53 -7.21
N PHE A 47 -7.74 1.03 -6.39
CA PHE A 47 -7.47 0.62 -5.02
C PHE A 47 -7.94 -0.82 -4.83
N SER A 48 -7.03 -1.69 -4.40
CA SER A 48 -7.26 -3.11 -4.22
C SER A 48 -6.98 -3.55 -2.79
N TYR A 49 -7.83 -4.43 -2.28
CA TYR A 49 -7.59 -5.11 -1.02
C TYR A 49 -6.72 -6.34 -1.25
N LEU A 50 -5.74 -6.55 -0.37
CA LEU A 50 -4.99 -7.81 -0.27
C LEU A 50 -4.98 -8.35 1.15
N LYS A 51 -4.72 -9.64 1.30
CA LYS A 51 -4.51 -10.22 2.63
C LYS A 51 -3.21 -9.68 3.22
N ARG A 52 -3.18 -9.53 4.55
CA ARG A 52 -2.01 -9.03 5.29
C ARG A 52 -0.70 -9.74 4.94
N ASP A 53 -0.75 -11.03 4.66
CA ASP A 53 0.42 -11.84 4.32
C ASP A 53 1.14 -11.33 3.05
N TYR A 54 0.41 -10.68 2.14
CA TYR A 54 0.95 -10.05 0.93
C TYR A 54 1.32 -8.56 1.13
N ASN A 55 1.06 -7.98 2.32
CA ASN A 55 1.39 -6.59 2.64
C ASN A 55 2.50 -6.50 3.71
N MET A 56 3.32 -7.55 3.86
CA MET A 56 4.21 -7.69 5.01
C MET A 56 5.33 -6.66 5.02
N VAL A 57 5.84 -6.26 3.87
CA VAL A 57 6.85 -5.20 3.76
C VAL A 57 6.32 -3.88 4.33
N ALA A 58 5.14 -3.42 3.88
CA ALA A 58 4.54 -2.18 4.36
C ALA A 58 4.24 -2.25 5.87
N HIS A 59 3.73 -3.38 6.34
CA HIS A 59 3.47 -3.60 7.77
C HIS A 59 4.75 -3.48 8.62
N LYS A 60 5.85 -4.13 8.21
CA LYS A 60 7.12 -4.07 8.95
C LYS A 60 7.71 -2.66 8.94
N LEU A 61 7.61 -1.94 7.82
CA LEU A 61 8.03 -0.54 7.75
C LEU A 61 7.22 0.35 8.72
N ALA A 62 5.90 0.19 8.75
CA ALA A 62 5.04 0.94 9.67
C ALA A 62 5.32 0.62 11.15
N GLN A 63 5.52 -0.66 11.50
CA GLN A 63 5.88 -1.07 12.86
C GLN A 63 7.25 -0.53 13.27
N PHE A 64 8.24 -0.57 12.36
CA PHE A 64 9.56 -0.02 12.62
C PHE A 64 9.49 1.48 12.93
N ALA A 65 8.76 2.25 12.13
CA ALA A 65 8.59 3.69 12.38
C ALA A 65 7.88 3.95 13.71
N LYS A 66 6.82 3.19 14.03
CA LYS A 66 6.07 3.30 15.29
C LYS A 66 6.95 3.02 16.52
N SER A 67 7.75 1.96 16.49
CA SER A 67 8.55 1.53 17.65
C SER A 67 9.76 2.43 17.91
N ASN A 68 10.34 3.01 16.85
CA ASN A 68 11.58 3.80 16.96
C ASN A 68 11.32 5.31 16.97
N LEU A 69 10.07 5.75 16.72
CA LEU A 69 9.68 7.17 16.65
C LEU A 69 10.60 8.00 15.74
N CYS A 70 11.01 7.40 14.63
CA CYS A 70 12.05 7.92 13.74
C CYS A 70 11.51 8.20 12.34
N SER A 71 12.12 9.17 11.66
CA SER A 71 11.95 9.39 10.22
C SER A 71 13.22 8.96 9.51
N HIS A 72 13.14 7.90 8.71
CA HIS A 72 14.25 7.43 7.88
C HIS A 72 13.88 7.46 6.41
N VAL A 73 14.89 7.72 5.58
CA VAL A 73 14.77 7.73 4.13
C VAL A 73 15.83 6.78 3.57
N TRP A 74 15.39 5.74 2.87
CA TRP A 74 16.26 4.79 2.20
C TRP A 74 16.26 5.09 0.69
N LYS A 75 17.33 5.71 0.18
CA LYS A 75 17.51 5.99 -1.25
C LYS A 75 18.55 5.04 -1.82
N GLY A 76 18.17 4.27 -2.85
CA GLY A 76 19.05 3.31 -3.52
C GLY A 76 19.48 2.11 -2.67
N VAL A 77 18.88 1.93 -1.49
CA VAL A 77 19.16 0.82 -0.57
C VAL A 77 17.86 0.25 -0.02
N THR A 78 17.87 -1.05 0.27
CA THR A 78 16.77 -1.75 0.94
C THR A 78 17.03 -1.80 2.44
N PRO A 79 16.07 -1.49 3.32
CA PRO A 79 16.27 -1.63 4.75
C PRO A 79 16.53 -3.12 5.10
N PRO A 80 17.59 -3.43 5.89
CA PRO A 80 17.98 -4.82 6.14
C PRO A 80 16.85 -5.68 6.73
N PHE A 81 16.01 -5.10 7.58
CA PHE A 81 14.94 -5.81 8.30
C PHE A 81 13.74 -6.21 7.41
N VAL A 82 13.62 -5.69 6.19
CA VAL A 82 12.60 -6.12 5.21
C VAL A 82 13.19 -6.79 3.96
N SER A 83 14.51 -6.93 3.89
CA SER A 83 15.18 -7.44 2.68
C SER A 83 14.71 -8.85 2.29
N HIS A 84 14.53 -9.73 3.27
CA HIS A 84 14.02 -11.09 3.04
C HIS A 84 12.57 -11.10 2.53
N LEU A 85 11.73 -10.17 2.98
CA LEU A 85 10.34 -10.08 2.53
C LEU A 85 10.25 -9.62 1.07
N ILE A 86 11.07 -8.64 0.69
CA ILE A 86 11.13 -8.15 -0.69
C ILE A 86 11.59 -9.24 -1.65
N VAL A 87 12.56 -10.07 -1.24
CA VAL A 87 12.99 -11.23 -2.05
C VAL A 87 11.84 -12.22 -2.23
N SER A 88 11.08 -12.52 -1.17
CA SER A 88 9.90 -13.40 -1.26
C SER A 88 8.80 -12.86 -2.17
N ASP A 89 8.57 -11.54 -2.20
CA ASP A 89 7.57 -10.90 -3.08
C ASP A 89 7.96 -10.96 -4.56
N LEU A 90 9.27 -11.03 -4.86
CA LEU A 90 9.79 -11.12 -6.23
C LEU A 90 9.79 -12.56 -6.76
N GLU A 91 9.70 -13.56 -5.89
CA GLU A 91 9.66 -14.95 -6.34
C GLU A 91 8.28 -15.26 -6.96
N PRO A 92 8.25 -15.74 -8.22
CA PRO A 92 6.99 -16.15 -8.83
C PRO A 92 6.41 -17.29 -8.00
N HIS A 93 5.24 -17.05 -7.42
CA HIS A 93 4.55 -18.08 -6.65
C HIS A 93 4.25 -19.23 -7.62
N ALA A 94 4.85 -20.39 -7.38
CA ALA A 94 4.69 -21.61 -8.19
C ALA A 94 3.26 -22.22 -8.15
N GLY A 95 2.23 -21.40 -7.92
CA GLY A 95 0.83 -21.79 -7.77
C GLY A 95 -0.16 -21.00 -8.63
N GLY A 96 0.30 -20.10 -9.50
CA GLY A 96 -0.55 -19.47 -10.50
C GLY A 96 -0.82 -20.42 -11.67
N SER A 97 -1.68 -21.43 -11.45
CA SER A 97 -2.25 -22.21 -12.55
C SER A 97 -3.01 -21.27 -13.47
N LEU A 98 -2.46 -21.03 -14.66
CA LEU A 98 -3.16 -20.48 -15.81
C LEU A 98 -4.15 -21.54 -16.29
N LEU A 99 -5.36 -21.57 -15.72
CA LEU A 99 -6.59 -22.05 -16.34
C LEU A 99 -7.78 -21.31 -15.74
#